data_AF-A0A2H6GTT6-F1
#
_entry.id   AF-A0A2H6GTT6-F1
#
_cell.length_a   1.000
_cell.length_b   1.000
_cell.length_c   1.000
_cell.angle_alpha   90.00
_cell.angle_beta   90.00
_cell.angle_gamma   90.00
#
_symmetry.space_group_name_H-M   'P 1'
#
loop_
_entity.id
_entity.type
_entity.pdbx_description
1 polymer ?
#
loop_
_entity_poly.entity_id
_entity_poly.type
_entity_poly.pdbx_seq_one_letter_code
_entity_poly.pdbx_strand_id
1 'polypeptide(L)'
;MLENMNIDIYDQKYSYHSGSKANRLRAFWVKEPNPIVGDLIDKLLEYWTEKRLIENYLNTLQEEALYNSCKTIASRLKGKEKTKEKNVCKQNNFIAQHSALLNTFEEFASLSSSSDKRRRGYLLEDLLQKVFRLYDIPTEKSFTRNEGGEQIDGAFTLDGWHYIVECKWTEKLSDIRQLDSLYGKLNRSGKQTMGLFLSINGWSDNVVPLLKQNQDKSIVLMDGYDLRCVLNEHINVNLRALILKKLSHLNFDSEPFYSVSQFVDEQKNS
;
A
#
# COMPACT_ATOMS: atom_id res chain seq x y z
N MET A 1 10.65 -27.26 -10.27
CA MET A 1 9.80 -26.99 -9.09
C MET A 1 8.40 -27.56 -9.31
N LEU A 2 8.32 -28.89 -9.25
CA LEU A 2 7.11 -29.74 -9.15
C LEU A 2 7.37 -30.84 -8.09
N GLU A 3 8.48 -30.74 -7.35
CA GLU A 3 9.03 -31.79 -6.49
C GLU A 3 8.11 -32.11 -5.31
N ASN A 4 7.31 -31.14 -4.85
CA ASN A 4 6.41 -31.32 -3.71
C ASN A 4 5.11 -32.09 -4.01
N MET A 5 4.80 -32.40 -5.28
CA MET A 5 3.64 -33.23 -5.64
C MET A 5 4.01 -34.63 -6.11
N ASN A 6 5.31 -34.93 -6.25
CA ASN A 6 5.82 -36.18 -6.85
C ASN A 6 5.22 -36.48 -8.24
N ILE A 7 4.96 -35.43 -9.03
CA ILE A 7 4.37 -35.49 -10.36
C ILE A 7 5.35 -34.89 -11.35
N ASP A 8 5.76 -35.69 -12.33
CA ASP A 8 6.61 -35.24 -13.43
C ASP A 8 5.79 -35.01 -14.70
N ILE A 9 5.68 -33.75 -15.15
CA ILE A 9 4.99 -33.41 -16.40
C ILE A 9 5.75 -33.88 -17.66
N TYR A 10 6.99 -34.34 -17.52
CA TYR A 10 7.75 -34.93 -18.62
C TYR A 10 7.44 -36.42 -18.85
N ASP A 11 6.67 -37.05 -17.97
CA ASP A 11 6.19 -38.42 -18.13
C ASP A 11 5.51 -38.61 -19.51
N GLN A 12 5.70 -39.79 -20.10
CA GLN A 12 5.13 -40.16 -21.39
C GLN A 12 3.59 -40.04 -21.39
N LYS A 13 2.94 -40.23 -20.23
CA LYS A 13 1.52 -39.98 -20.00
C LYS A 13 1.07 -38.58 -20.42
N TYR A 14 1.91 -37.55 -20.29
CA TYR A 14 1.58 -36.17 -20.65
C TYR A 14 2.20 -35.72 -21.98
N SER A 15 2.88 -36.62 -22.69
CA SER A 15 3.42 -36.33 -24.01
C SER A 15 2.28 -36.13 -25.02
N TYR A 16 2.08 -34.88 -25.45
CA TYR A 16 0.98 -34.46 -26.32
C TYR A 16 1.48 -33.47 -27.37
N HIS A 17 1.03 -33.62 -28.62
CA HIS A 17 1.47 -32.80 -29.76
C HIS A 17 3.01 -32.70 -29.88
N SER A 18 3.56 -31.49 -29.89
CA SER A 18 5.01 -31.24 -30.02
C SER A 18 5.82 -31.56 -28.76
N GLY A 19 5.18 -31.97 -27.66
CA GLY A 19 5.87 -32.28 -26.40
C GLY A 19 6.45 -31.08 -25.65
N SER A 20 6.06 -29.85 -26.00
CA SER A 20 6.46 -28.63 -25.26
C SER A 20 5.92 -28.61 -23.83
N LYS A 21 6.55 -27.85 -22.92
CA LYS A 21 6.08 -27.72 -21.52
C LYS A 21 4.62 -27.27 -21.43
N ALA A 22 4.21 -26.33 -22.28
CA ALA A 22 2.82 -25.86 -22.36
C ALA A 22 1.86 -26.97 -22.80
N ASN A 23 2.24 -27.79 -23.80
CA ASN A 23 1.42 -28.91 -24.26
C ASN A 23 1.33 -30.02 -23.20
N ARG A 24 2.41 -30.27 -22.46
CA ARG A 24 2.44 -31.21 -21.33
C ARG A 24 1.56 -30.74 -20.17
N LEU A 25 1.61 -29.45 -19.83
CA LEU A 25 0.71 -28.87 -18.82
C LEU A 25 -0.77 -28.93 -19.22
N ARG A 26 -1.08 -28.70 -20.50
CA ARG A 26 -2.45 -28.91 -21.02
C ARG A 26 -2.86 -30.38 -20.90
N ALA A 27 -1.99 -31.31 -21.29
CA ALA A 27 -2.26 -32.74 -21.16
C ALA A 27 -2.46 -33.17 -19.71
N PHE A 28 -1.67 -32.62 -18.78
CA PHE A 28 -1.85 -32.80 -17.34
C PHE A 28 -3.23 -32.35 -16.87
N TRP A 29 -3.65 -31.14 -17.26
CA TRP A 29 -4.96 -30.59 -16.92
C TRP A 29 -6.12 -31.47 -17.41
N VAL A 30 -5.98 -32.10 -18.58
CA VAL A 30 -6.99 -32.98 -19.16
C VAL A 30 -7.00 -34.36 -18.52
N LYS A 31 -5.83 -34.89 -18.13
CA LYS A 31 -5.66 -36.28 -17.70
C LYS A 31 -5.74 -36.50 -16.19
N GLU A 32 -5.48 -35.47 -15.39
CA GLU A 32 -5.52 -35.58 -13.92
C GLU A 32 -6.88 -35.22 -13.31
N PRO A 33 -7.23 -35.81 -12.15
CA PRO A 33 -8.38 -35.40 -11.35
C PRO A 33 -8.36 -33.92 -10.97
N ASN A 34 -9.53 -33.28 -10.95
CA ASN A 34 -9.69 -31.86 -10.60
C ASN A 34 -8.95 -31.46 -9.30
N PRO A 35 -9.01 -32.20 -8.18
CA PRO A 35 -8.29 -31.81 -6.96
C PRO A 35 -6.77 -31.69 -7.16
N ILE A 36 -6.17 -32.61 -7.92
CA ILE A 36 -4.73 -32.62 -8.22
C ILE A 36 -4.36 -31.42 -9.10
N VAL A 37 -5.19 -31.09 -10.09
CA VAL A 37 -5.02 -29.88 -10.91
C VAL A 37 -5.16 -28.61 -10.07
N GLY A 38 -6.11 -28.58 -9.14
CA GLY A 38 -6.28 -27.46 -8.22
C GLY A 38 -5.08 -27.25 -7.28
N ASP A 39 -4.48 -28.33 -6.77
CA ASP A 39 -3.27 -28.27 -5.97
C ASP A 39 -2.05 -27.76 -6.77
N LEU A 40 -1.93 -28.15 -8.04
CA LEU A 40 -0.90 -27.59 -8.92
C LEU A 40 -1.07 -26.07 -9.10
N ILE A 41 -2.29 -25.60 -9.34
CA ILE A 41 -2.56 -24.15 -9.48
C ILE A 41 -2.21 -23.43 -8.18
N ASP A 42 -2.60 -23.98 -7.02
CA ASP A 42 -2.23 -23.42 -5.72
C ASP A 42 -0.72 -23.29 -5.55
N LYS A 43 0.06 -24.32 -5.93
CA LYS A 43 1.52 -24.30 -5.84
C LYS A 43 2.17 -23.30 -6.80
N LEU A 44 1.63 -23.14 -8.01
CA LEU A 44 2.11 -22.12 -8.95
C LEU A 44 1.85 -20.70 -8.44
N LEU A 45 0.70 -20.49 -7.79
CA LEU A 45 0.36 -19.22 -7.16
C LEU A 45 1.24 -18.92 -5.95
N GLU A 46 1.50 -19.92 -5.08
CA GLU A 46 2.45 -19.80 -3.97
C GLU A 46 3.85 -19.41 -4.46
N TYR A 47 4.37 -20.12 -5.46
CA TYR A 47 5.66 -19.80 -6.07
C TYR A 47 5.70 -18.38 -6.66
N TRP A 48 4.63 -17.97 -7.36
CA TRP A 48 4.54 -16.62 -7.91
C TRP A 48 4.55 -15.55 -6.80
N THR A 49 3.83 -15.77 -5.71
CA THR A 49 3.82 -14.86 -4.56
C THR A 49 5.19 -14.82 -3.86
N GLU A 50 5.80 -15.98 -3.60
CA GLU A 50 7.14 -16.07 -2.99
C GLU A 50 8.20 -15.37 -3.83
N LYS A 51 8.20 -15.60 -5.15
CA LYS A 51 9.15 -14.96 -6.07
C LYS A 51 9.01 -13.44 -6.04
N ARG A 52 7.78 -12.92 -6.03
CA ARG A 52 7.54 -11.47 -5.98
C ARG A 52 7.89 -10.85 -4.64
N LEU A 53 7.69 -11.56 -3.54
CA LEU A 53 8.16 -11.15 -2.22
C LEU A 53 9.69 -11.02 -2.18
N ILE A 54 10.40 -11.98 -2.78
CA ILE A 54 11.87 -11.94 -2.87
C ILE A 54 12.35 -10.78 -3.75
N GLU A 55 11.66 -10.53 -4.86
CA GLU A 55 12.00 -9.48 -5.82
C GLU A 55 11.46 -8.09 -5.43
N ASN A 56 10.80 -7.95 -4.26
CA ASN A 56 10.13 -6.73 -3.79
C ASN A 56 9.17 -6.12 -4.83
N TYR A 57 8.55 -6.96 -5.66
CA TYR A 57 7.67 -6.52 -6.72
C TYR A 57 6.22 -6.46 -6.23
N LEU A 58 5.63 -5.27 -6.27
CA LEU A 58 4.27 -5.01 -5.80
C LEU A 58 3.23 -5.51 -6.81
N ASN A 59 2.06 -5.97 -6.36
CA ASN A 59 0.98 -6.43 -7.24
C ASN A 59 0.14 -5.27 -7.74
N THR A 60 -0.09 -5.21 -9.05
CA THR A 60 -1.16 -4.37 -9.62
C THR A 60 -2.54 -4.97 -9.29
N LEU A 61 -3.63 -4.18 -9.35
CA LEU A 61 -4.99 -4.75 -9.16
C LEU A 61 -5.32 -5.80 -10.23
N GLN A 62 -4.79 -5.67 -11.44
CA GLN A 62 -5.04 -6.65 -12.49
C GLN A 62 -4.39 -7.99 -12.14
N GLU A 63 -3.17 -7.96 -11.61
CA GLU A 63 -2.46 -9.14 -11.14
C GLU A 63 -3.06 -9.71 -9.86
N GLU A 64 -3.51 -8.87 -8.94
CA GLU A 64 -4.21 -9.28 -7.73
C GLU A 64 -5.59 -9.89 -8.07
N ALA A 65 -6.33 -9.29 -9.00
CA ALA A 65 -7.57 -9.84 -9.53
C ALA A 65 -7.33 -11.16 -10.28
N LEU A 66 -6.24 -11.27 -11.04
CA LEU A 66 -5.84 -12.49 -11.73
C LEU A 66 -5.46 -13.58 -10.72
N TYR A 67 -4.65 -13.25 -9.73
CA TYR A 67 -4.28 -14.13 -8.62
C TYR A 67 -5.53 -14.66 -7.91
N ASN A 68 -6.45 -13.77 -7.54
CA ASN A 68 -7.71 -14.13 -6.89
C ASN A 68 -8.60 -15.00 -7.79
N SER A 69 -8.63 -14.73 -9.10
CA SER A 69 -9.35 -15.54 -10.09
C SER A 69 -8.76 -16.95 -10.18
N CYS A 70 -7.43 -17.08 -10.27
CA CYS A 70 -6.73 -18.35 -10.27
C CYS A 70 -6.93 -19.12 -8.95
N LYS A 71 -6.86 -18.44 -7.80
CA LYS A 71 -7.10 -19.04 -6.48
C LYS A 71 -8.53 -19.56 -6.33
N THR A 72 -9.48 -18.85 -6.94
CA THR A 72 -10.89 -19.27 -7.00
C THR A 72 -11.05 -20.53 -7.87
N ILE A 73 -10.40 -20.59 -9.03
CA ILE A 73 -10.39 -21.78 -9.90
C ILE A 73 -9.79 -22.98 -9.16
N ALA A 74 -8.65 -22.80 -8.49
CA ALA A 74 -8.01 -23.84 -7.69
C ALA A 74 -8.92 -24.38 -6.59
N SER A 75 -9.56 -23.47 -5.83
CA SER A 75 -10.49 -23.84 -4.76
C SER A 75 -11.72 -24.60 -5.29
N ARG A 76 -12.26 -24.20 -6.45
CA ARG A 76 -13.37 -24.88 -7.11
C ARG A 76 -12.98 -26.29 -7.54
N LEU A 77 -11.81 -26.46 -8.16
CA LEU A 77 -11.30 -27.76 -8.60
C LEU A 77 -11.06 -28.72 -7.42
N LYS A 78 -10.75 -28.18 -6.24
CA LYS A 78 -10.60 -28.93 -4.97
C LYS A 78 -11.93 -29.19 -4.24
N GLY A 79 -13.07 -28.83 -4.82
CA GLY A 79 -14.40 -29.03 -4.22
C GLY A 79 -14.75 -28.06 -3.07
N LYS A 80 -14.00 -26.95 -2.91
CA LYS A 80 -14.25 -25.93 -1.88
C LYS A 80 -15.17 -24.82 -2.45
N GLU A 81 -16.44 -25.15 -2.71
CA GLU A 81 -17.41 -24.23 -3.36
C GLU A 81 -17.80 -23.00 -2.50
N LYS A 82 -17.56 -23.00 -1.18
CA LYS A 82 -17.95 -21.90 -0.26
C LYS A 82 -17.15 -20.59 -0.41
N THR A 83 -16.30 -20.45 -1.42
CA THR A 83 -15.28 -19.39 -1.50
C THR A 83 -15.68 -18.19 -2.38
N LYS A 84 -16.70 -18.33 -3.26
CA LYS A 84 -17.14 -17.27 -4.19
C LYS A 84 -17.75 -16.04 -3.49
N GLU A 85 -18.56 -16.23 -2.45
CA GLU A 85 -19.23 -15.12 -1.76
C GLU A 85 -18.26 -14.29 -0.92
N LYS A 86 -17.27 -14.92 -0.27
CA LYS A 86 -16.35 -14.21 0.62
C LYS A 86 -15.37 -13.29 -0.11
N ASN A 87 -14.85 -13.68 -1.27
CA ASN A 87 -13.84 -12.87 -1.97
C ASN A 87 -14.45 -11.72 -2.78
N VAL A 88 -15.59 -11.92 -3.43
CA VAL A 88 -16.32 -10.83 -4.10
C VAL A 88 -16.87 -9.84 -3.08
N CYS A 89 -17.40 -10.32 -1.95
CA CYS A 89 -17.85 -9.43 -0.86
C CYS A 89 -16.68 -8.64 -0.26
N LYS A 90 -15.49 -9.24 -0.09
CA LYS A 90 -14.30 -8.52 0.37
C LYS A 90 -13.87 -7.42 -0.59
N GLN A 91 -13.80 -7.71 -1.90
CA GLN A 91 -13.42 -6.70 -2.89
C GLN A 91 -14.45 -5.57 -2.99
N ASN A 92 -15.75 -5.90 -3.01
CA ASN A 92 -16.81 -4.91 -3.04
C ASN A 92 -16.84 -4.05 -1.77
N ASN A 93 -16.58 -4.65 -0.60
CA ASN A 93 -16.47 -3.91 0.65
C ASN A 93 -15.25 -2.97 0.65
N PHE A 94 -14.12 -3.40 0.08
CA PHE A 94 -12.93 -2.57 -0.03
C PHE A 94 -13.19 -1.33 -0.91
N ILE A 95 -13.80 -1.52 -2.09
CA ILE A 95 -14.19 -0.41 -2.98
C ILE A 95 -15.22 0.52 -2.32
N ALA A 96 -16.21 -0.04 -1.62
CA ALA A 96 -17.19 0.77 -0.88
C ALA A 96 -16.56 1.58 0.25
N GLN A 97 -15.54 1.04 0.93
CA GLN A 97 -14.80 1.77 1.96
C GLN A 97 -13.94 2.88 1.35
N HIS A 98 -13.28 2.63 0.22
CA HIS A 98 -12.54 3.65 -0.53
C HIS A 98 -13.43 4.85 -0.90
N SER A 99 -14.55 4.59 -1.56
CA SER A 99 -15.47 5.65 -1.99
C SER A 99 -16.07 6.41 -0.80
N ALA A 100 -16.40 5.73 0.31
CA ALA A 100 -16.86 6.39 1.52
C ALA A 100 -15.80 7.33 2.13
N LEU A 101 -14.52 6.90 2.16
CA LEU A 101 -13.42 7.72 2.67
C LEU A 101 -13.10 8.89 1.73
N LEU A 102 -13.18 8.70 0.42
CA LEU A 102 -13.03 9.78 -0.56
C LEU A 102 -14.13 10.84 -0.40
N ASN A 103 -15.39 10.42 -0.29
CA ASN A 103 -16.50 11.35 -0.06
C ASN A 103 -16.31 12.13 1.25
N THR A 104 -15.88 11.44 2.31
CA THR A 104 -15.56 12.07 3.61
C THR A 104 -14.46 13.13 3.45
N PHE A 105 -13.42 12.82 2.67
CA PHE A 105 -12.33 13.76 2.39
C PHE A 105 -12.82 14.99 1.60
N GLU A 106 -13.66 14.81 0.59
CA GLU A 106 -14.22 15.88 -0.23
C GLU A 106 -15.20 16.76 0.56
N GLU A 107 -16.02 16.17 1.44
CA GLU A 107 -16.87 16.90 2.39
C GLU A 107 -16.03 17.83 3.28
N PHE A 108 -14.91 17.35 3.81
CA PHE A 108 -14.04 18.16 4.66
C PHE A 108 -13.36 19.30 3.88
N ALA A 109 -13.01 19.07 2.61
CA ALA A 109 -12.45 20.09 1.74
C ALA A 109 -13.45 21.24 1.48
N SER A 110 -14.75 20.97 1.49
CA SER A 110 -15.80 21.98 1.28
C SER A 110 -16.03 22.91 2.48
N LEU A 111 -15.52 22.55 3.67
CA LEU A 111 -15.64 23.35 4.88
C LEU A 111 -14.68 24.57 4.83
N SER A 112 -15.23 25.79 4.85
CA SER A 112 -14.48 27.03 4.60
C SER A 112 -14.44 28.02 5.78
N SER A 113 -15.10 27.75 6.92
CA SER A 113 -15.12 28.69 8.05
C SER A 113 -13.89 28.61 8.96
N SER A 114 -13.62 29.66 9.76
CA SER A 114 -12.48 29.71 10.68
C SER A 114 -12.57 28.70 11.83
N SER A 115 -13.77 28.46 12.37
CA SER A 115 -14.05 27.39 13.35
C SER A 115 -13.81 26.00 12.77
N ASP A 116 -13.97 25.84 11.46
CA ASP A 116 -13.75 24.57 10.79
C ASP A 116 -12.26 24.25 10.62
N LYS A 117 -11.35 25.22 10.69
CA LYS A 117 -9.90 24.98 10.49
C LYS A 117 -9.34 23.97 11.49
N ARG A 118 -9.64 24.16 12.79
CA ARG A 118 -9.20 23.22 13.84
C ARG A 118 -9.93 21.88 13.72
N ARG A 119 -11.21 21.91 13.38
CA ARG A 119 -12.02 20.71 13.17
C ARG A 119 -11.48 19.86 12.01
N ARG A 120 -11.08 20.48 10.89
CA ARG A 120 -10.47 19.79 9.74
C ARG A 120 -9.18 19.06 10.10
N GLY A 121 -8.37 19.60 11.01
CA GLY A 121 -7.19 18.92 11.54
C GLY A 121 -7.55 17.59 12.20
N TYR A 122 -8.44 17.61 13.19
CA TYR A 122 -8.90 16.39 13.87
C TYR A 122 -9.60 15.41 12.92
N LEU A 123 -10.36 15.91 11.96
CA LEU A 123 -11.02 15.10 10.95
C LEU A 123 -10.02 14.41 10.01
N LEU A 124 -8.89 15.07 9.70
CA LEU A 124 -7.80 14.48 8.94
C LEU A 124 -7.10 13.37 9.72
N GLU A 125 -6.84 13.58 11.01
CA GLU A 125 -6.26 12.57 11.89
C GLU A 125 -7.11 11.28 11.89
N ASP A 126 -8.43 11.42 12.04
CA ASP A 126 -9.38 10.30 12.02
C ASP A 126 -9.48 9.62 10.64
N LEU A 127 -9.53 10.42 9.56
CA LEU A 127 -9.53 9.91 8.19
C LEU A 127 -8.27 9.09 7.90
N LEU A 128 -7.10 9.63 8.23
CA LEU A 128 -5.83 8.97 7.97
C LEU A 128 -5.71 7.65 8.73
N GLN A 129 -6.21 7.59 9.97
CA GLN A 129 -6.30 6.34 10.70
C GLN A 129 -7.17 5.30 9.98
N LYS A 130 -8.35 5.70 9.48
CA LYS A 130 -9.22 4.79 8.73
C LYS A 130 -8.55 4.28 7.46
N VAL A 131 -7.82 5.16 6.77
CA VAL A 131 -7.02 4.80 5.60
C VAL A 131 -5.94 3.79 5.96
N PHE A 132 -5.13 4.01 7.00
CA PHE A 132 -4.11 3.05 7.40
C PHE A 132 -4.71 1.67 7.74
N ARG A 133 -5.84 1.65 8.46
CA ARG A 133 -6.56 0.42 8.79
C ARG A 133 -7.08 -0.31 7.55
N LEU A 134 -7.56 0.43 6.55
CA LEU A 134 -8.02 -0.14 5.27
C LEU A 134 -6.91 -0.91 4.55
N TYR A 135 -5.68 -0.41 4.63
CA TYR A 135 -4.49 -1.08 4.10
C TYR A 135 -3.82 -2.01 5.11
N ASP A 136 -4.50 -2.41 6.18
CA ASP A 136 -3.98 -3.28 7.25
C ASP A 136 -2.66 -2.76 7.88
N ILE A 137 -2.37 -1.46 7.84
CA ILE A 137 -1.17 -0.87 8.41
C ILE A 137 -1.42 -0.67 9.93
N PRO A 138 -0.63 -1.31 10.82
CA PRO A 138 -0.74 -1.09 12.26
C PRO A 138 -0.56 0.40 12.61
N THR A 139 -1.57 1.02 13.22
CA THR A 139 -1.58 2.46 13.50
C THR A 139 -2.09 2.76 14.90
N GLU A 140 -1.44 3.73 15.55
CA GLU A 140 -1.85 4.34 16.81
C GLU A 140 -2.59 5.65 16.55
N LYS A 141 -3.65 5.91 17.35
CA LYS A 141 -4.37 7.19 17.35
C LYS A 141 -3.47 8.33 17.83
N SER A 142 -3.89 9.57 17.55
CA SER A 142 -3.34 10.79 18.17
C SER A 142 -3.15 10.60 19.67
N PHE A 143 -1.96 10.91 20.17
CA PHE A 143 -1.56 10.68 21.57
C PHE A 143 -0.59 11.75 22.06
N THR A 144 -0.37 11.79 23.37
CA THR A 144 0.60 12.71 23.99
C THR A 144 1.71 11.95 24.70
N ARG A 145 2.92 12.52 24.66
CA ARG A 145 4.10 12.06 25.39
C ARG A 145 4.46 13.07 26.48
N ASN A 146 5.34 12.66 27.40
CA ASN A 146 5.93 13.52 28.44
C ASN A 146 4.87 14.29 29.23
N GLU A 147 3.92 13.57 29.84
CA GLU A 147 2.86 14.15 30.68
C GLU A 147 2.00 15.22 29.97
N GLY A 148 1.82 15.08 28.65
CA GLY A 148 1.04 16.02 27.84
C GLY A 148 1.86 17.10 27.13
N GLY A 149 3.19 17.12 27.32
CA GLY A 149 4.07 18.15 26.74
C GLY A 149 4.30 18.05 25.23
N GLU A 150 4.03 16.89 24.61
CA GLU A 150 4.23 16.69 23.17
C GLU A 150 3.06 15.91 22.55
N GLN A 151 2.32 16.55 21.64
CA GLN A 151 1.24 15.90 20.88
C GLN A 151 1.80 15.27 19.60
N ILE A 152 1.38 14.04 19.33
CA ILE A 152 1.64 13.29 18.10
C ILE A 152 0.30 13.03 17.41
N ASP A 153 0.15 13.47 16.17
CA ASP A 153 -1.11 13.38 15.41
C ASP A 153 -1.45 11.92 15.08
N GLY A 154 -0.43 11.09 14.88
CA GLY A 154 -0.57 9.65 14.73
C GLY A 154 0.77 8.94 14.67
N ALA A 155 0.73 7.62 14.75
CA ALA A 155 1.89 6.80 14.47
C ALA A 155 1.48 5.53 13.74
N PHE A 156 2.40 4.93 13.00
CA PHE A 156 2.17 3.63 12.37
C PHE A 156 3.46 2.81 12.28
N THR A 157 3.30 1.51 12.05
CA THR A 157 4.41 0.59 11.82
C THR A 157 4.28 0.01 10.42
N LEU A 158 5.36 0.05 9.64
CA LEU A 158 5.43 -0.51 8.30
C LEU A 158 6.74 -1.27 8.14
N ASP A 159 6.65 -2.55 7.78
CA ASP A 159 7.80 -3.46 7.59
C ASP A 159 8.80 -3.47 8.75
N GLY A 160 8.29 -3.41 9.98
CA GLY A 160 9.09 -3.42 11.22
C GLY A 160 9.69 -2.06 11.61
N TRP A 161 9.47 -1.01 10.83
CA TRP A 161 9.90 0.36 11.14
C TRP A 161 8.77 1.19 11.74
N HIS A 162 9.13 2.10 12.64
CA HIS A 162 8.18 2.97 13.33
C HIS A 162 8.16 4.38 12.71
N TYR A 163 6.94 4.88 12.50
CA TYR A 163 6.70 6.17 11.88
C TYR A 163 5.84 7.04 12.77
N ILE A 164 6.22 8.31 12.90
CA ILE A 164 5.39 9.36 13.49
C ILE A 164 4.79 10.18 12.35
N VAL A 165 3.51 10.49 12.49
CA VAL A 165 2.78 11.32 11.53
C VAL A 165 2.55 12.69 12.12
N GLU A 166 2.80 13.71 11.30
CA GLU A 166 2.28 15.06 11.50
C GLU A 166 1.40 15.40 10.29
N CYS A 167 0.21 15.91 10.53
CA CYS A 167 -0.72 16.29 9.47
C CYS A 167 -1.13 17.76 9.54
N LYS A 168 -1.22 18.41 8.39
CA LYS A 168 -1.60 19.84 8.28
C LYS A 168 -2.66 20.05 7.20
N TRP A 169 -3.79 20.64 7.62
CA TRP A 169 -4.85 21.11 6.72
C TRP A 169 -5.08 22.62 6.86
N THR A 170 -4.08 23.39 6.42
CA THR A 170 -4.07 24.86 6.51
C THR A 170 -4.17 25.49 5.12
N GLU A 171 -4.86 26.63 5.00
CA GLU A 171 -4.91 27.39 3.73
C GLU A 171 -3.53 27.84 3.26
N LYS A 172 -2.68 28.28 4.20
CA LYS A 172 -1.30 28.62 3.91
C LYS A 172 -0.50 27.34 3.69
N LEU A 173 0.36 27.35 2.66
CA LEU A 173 1.39 26.34 2.44
C LEU A 173 2.25 26.14 3.69
N SER A 174 2.59 24.89 3.97
CA SER A 174 3.50 24.55 5.06
C SER A 174 4.91 25.09 4.77
N ASP A 175 5.54 25.68 5.78
CA ASP A 175 6.93 26.12 5.74
C ASP A 175 7.81 25.22 6.59
N ILE A 176 9.13 25.47 6.57
CA ILE A 176 10.11 24.65 7.28
C ILE A 176 9.85 24.58 8.79
N ARG A 177 9.21 25.58 9.40
CA ARG A 177 8.95 25.60 10.85
C ARG A 177 8.02 24.47 11.29
N GLN A 178 7.07 24.08 10.43
CA GLN A 178 6.20 22.95 10.70
C GLN A 178 6.98 21.63 10.70
N LEU A 179 8.00 21.53 9.85
CA LEU A 179 8.86 20.35 9.73
C LEU A 179 9.89 20.31 10.86
N ASP A 180 10.42 21.46 11.29
CA ASP A 180 11.31 21.56 12.45
C ASP A 180 10.62 21.05 13.73
N SER A 181 9.32 21.31 13.87
CA SER A 181 8.50 20.72 14.94
C SER A 181 8.49 19.20 14.88
N LEU A 182 8.25 18.61 13.69
CA LEU A 182 8.30 17.16 13.49
C LEU A 182 9.70 16.60 13.72
N TYR A 183 10.76 17.23 13.22
CA TYR A 183 12.14 16.85 13.49
C TYR A 183 12.46 16.82 14.98
N GLY A 184 11.98 17.82 15.73
CA GLY A 184 12.11 17.82 17.19
C GLY A 184 11.48 16.58 17.82
N LYS A 185 10.28 16.19 17.37
CA LYS A 185 9.58 14.98 17.85
C LYS A 185 10.35 13.71 17.50
N LEU A 186 10.92 13.64 16.29
CA LEU A 186 11.75 12.51 15.85
C LEU A 186 13.03 12.39 16.68
N ASN A 187 13.73 13.50 16.92
CA ASN A 187 14.95 13.53 17.73
C ASN A 187 14.74 13.10 19.18
N ARG A 188 13.52 13.24 19.70
CA ARG A 188 13.11 12.77 21.04
C ARG A 188 12.54 11.34 21.03
N SER A 189 12.38 10.74 19.86
CA SER A 189 11.86 9.38 19.70
C SER A 189 12.98 8.34 19.76
N GLY A 190 12.61 7.06 19.76
CA GLY A 190 13.58 5.98 19.64
C GLY A 190 14.43 6.14 18.37
N LYS A 191 15.68 5.67 18.43
CA LYS A 191 16.57 5.65 17.26
C LYS A 191 15.85 4.98 16.08
N GLN A 192 16.06 5.52 14.88
CA GLN A 192 15.46 5.03 13.63
C GLN A 192 13.94 5.21 13.50
N THR A 193 13.31 6.05 14.33
CA THR A 193 11.94 6.50 14.07
C THR A 193 11.94 7.46 12.88
N MET A 194 11.08 7.21 11.90
CA MET A 194 10.91 8.05 10.72
C MET A 194 9.67 8.94 10.87
N GLY A 195 9.60 10.03 10.09
CA GLY A 195 8.48 10.94 10.03
C GLY A 195 7.75 10.87 8.69
N LEU A 196 6.42 10.85 8.74
CA LEU A 196 5.57 11.17 7.60
C LEU A 196 4.93 12.53 7.84
N PHE A 197 5.28 13.51 7.01
CA PHE A 197 4.63 14.81 7.04
C PHE A 197 3.57 14.88 5.93
N LEU A 198 2.30 14.90 6.32
CA LEU A 198 1.17 15.02 5.41
C LEU A 198 0.64 16.45 5.39
N SER A 199 0.71 17.14 4.24
CA SER A 199 0.13 18.48 4.09
C SER A 199 -0.85 18.55 2.94
N ILE A 200 -2.13 18.80 3.25
CA ILE A 200 -3.19 18.74 2.23
C ILE A 200 -2.99 19.75 1.11
N ASN A 201 -2.59 20.97 1.46
CA ASN A 201 -2.31 22.02 0.48
C ASN A 201 -0.82 22.08 0.09
N GLY A 202 0.00 21.14 0.57
CA GLY A 202 1.43 21.10 0.29
C GLY A 202 2.27 22.09 1.09
N TRP A 203 3.46 22.37 0.57
CA TRP A 203 4.49 23.18 1.20
C TRP A 203 5.11 24.18 0.23
N SER A 204 5.78 25.19 0.78
CA SER A 204 6.53 26.15 -0.02
C SER A 204 7.70 25.50 -0.77
N ASP A 205 8.09 26.09 -1.90
CA ASP A 205 9.15 25.58 -2.80
C ASP A 205 10.51 25.37 -2.11
N ASN A 206 10.77 26.09 -1.03
CA ASN A 206 12.02 26.00 -0.27
C ASN A 206 12.10 24.74 0.61
N VAL A 207 10.98 24.08 0.91
CA VAL A 207 10.96 22.96 1.87
C VAL A 207 11.75 21.76 1.37
N VAL A 208 11.54 21.32 0.13
CA VAL A 208 12.26 20.16 -0.43
C VAL A 208 13.77 20.42 -0.51
N PRO A 209 14.26 21.55 -1.05
CA PRO A 209 15.68 21.90 -1.01
C PRO A 209 16.29 21.92 0.39
N LEU A 210 15.58 22.44 1.39
CA LEU A 210 16.08 22.49 2.77
C LEU A 210 16.17 21.10 3.38
N LEU A 211 15.16 20.25 3.20
CA LEU A 211 15.20 18.85 3.63
C LEU A 211 16.33 18.07 2.95
N LYS A 212 16.62 18.37 1.68
CA LYS A 212 17.79 17.80 0.97
C LYS A 212 19.12 18.21 1.57
N GLN A 213 19.22 19.34 2.25
CA GLN A 213 20.45 19.78 2.94
C GLN A 213 20.61 19.17 4.33
N ASN A 214 19.51 18.75 4.98
CA ASN A 214 19.57 18.13 6.31
C ASN A 214 20.38 16.83 6.29
N GLN A 215 21.29 16.67 7.25
CA GLN A 215 22.08 15.44 7.36
C GLN A 215 21.23 14.23 7.73
N ASP A 216 20.19 14.46 8.53
CA ASP A 216 19.24 13.42 8.94
C ASP A 216 18.07 13.31 7.93
N LYS A 217 18.08 12.22 7.17
CA LYS A 217 17.05 11.87 6.17
C LYS A 217 15.92 11.07 6.82
N SER A 218 15.22 11.70 7.76
CA SER A 218 14.20 11.02 8.56
C SER A 218 12.76 11.38 8.22
N ILE A 219 12.50 12.35 7.33
CA ILE A 219 11.14 12.80 6.98
C ILE A 219 10.81 12.53 5.51
N VAL A 220 9.70 11.82 5.28
CA VAL A 220 9.03 11.68 3.99
C VAL A 220 7.85 12.64 3.90
N LEU A 221 7.70 13.26 2.72
CA LEU A 221 6.59 14.16 2.42
C LEU A 221 5.47 13.48 1.63
N MET A 222 4.24 13.81 1.98
CA MET A 222 3.03 13.42 1.27
C MET A 222 2.07 14.61 1.23
N ASP A 223 1.41 14.84 0.10
CA ASP A 223 0.46 15.93 -0.04
C ASP A 223 -1.01 15.44 -0.12
N GLY A 224 -1.95 16.38 -0.25
CA GLY A 224 -3.36 16.06 -0.40
C GLY A 224 -3.69 15.38 -1.72
N TYR A 225 -2.89 15.60 -2.77
CA TYR A 225 -3.09 14.95 -4.06
C TYR A 225 -2.72 13.47 -3.98
N ASP A 226 -1.60 13.14 -3.36
CA ASP A 226 -1.19 11.78 -3.02
C ASP A 226 -2.30 11.03 -2.27
N LEU A 227 -2.81 11.65 -1.18
CA LEU A 227 -3.88 11.06 -0.37
C LEU A 227 -5.16 10.86 -1.19
N ARG A 228 -5.56 11.85 -2.00
CA ARG A 228 -6.74 11.75 -2.85
C ARG A 228 -6.61 10.63 -3.87
N CYS A 229 -5.43 10.44 -4.47
CA CYS A 229 -5.17 9.35 -5.40
C CYS A 229 -5.20 7.98 -4.74
N VAL A 230 -4.73 7.87 -3.50
CA VAL A 230 -4.87 6.66 -2.67
C VAL A 230 -6.33 6.35 -2.38
N LEU A 231 -7.13 7.37 -2.07
CA LEU A 231 -8.56 7.21 -1.77
C LEU A 231 -9.39 6.88 -3.02
N ASN A 232 -8.98 7.34 -4.19
CA ASN A 232 -9.70 7.15 -5.44
C ASN A 232 -9.51 5.74 -6.02
N GLU A 233 -10.58 4.95 -5.98
CA GLU A 233 -10.60 3.57 -6.46
C GLU A 233 -10.26 3.43 -7.95
N HIS A 234 -10.46 4.47 -8.76
CA HIS A 234 -10.19 4.44 -10.19
C HIS A 234 -8.71 4.62 -10.53
N ILE A 235 -7.92 5.29 -9.66
CA ILE A 235 -6.49 5.53 -9.88
C ILE A 235 -5.67 4.32 -9.43
N ASN A 236 -6.22 3.53 -8.51
CA ASN A 236 -5.63 2.30 -8.01
C ASN A 236 -4.19 2.48 -7.47
N VAL A 237 -4.06 3.32 -6.44
CA VAL A 237 -2.78 3.49 -5.75
C VAL A 237 -2.83 2.73 -4.43
N ASN A 238 -1.92 1.77 -4.27
CA ASN A 238 -1.76 1.09 -2.99
C ASN A 238 -0.93 1.98 -2.04
N LEU A 239 -1.47 2.30 -0.85
CA LEU A 239 -0.79 3.20 0.09
C LEU A 239 0.55 2.65 0.60
N ARG A 240 0.60 1.36 0.94
CA ARG A 240 1.86 0.73 1.41
C ARG A 240 2.93 0.86 0.34
N ALA A 241 2.58 0.53 -0.90
CA ALA A 241 3.46 0.65 -2.05
C ALA A 241 3.98 2.07 -2.25
N LEU A 242 3.09 3.06 -2.20
CA LEU A 242 3.46 4.47 -2.36
C LEU A 242 4.42 4.94 -1.26
N ILE A 243 4.15 4.59 0.01
CA ILE A 243 5.02 4.95 1.14
C ILE A 243 6.40 4.29 0.98
N LEU A 244 6.46 3.00 0.67
CA LEU A 244 7.73 2.29 0.46
C LEU A 244 8.54 2.89 -0.70
N LYS A 245 7.87 3.27 -1.79
CA LYS A 245 8.53 3.93 -2.91
C LYS A 245 9.07 5.30 -2.52
N LYS A 246 8.27 6.12 -1.83
CA LYS A 246 8.72 7.41 -1.28
C LYS A 246 9.95 7.25 -0.36
N LEU A 247 9.94 6.23 0.51
CA LEU A 247 11.08 5.91 1.38
C LEU A 247 12.32 5.49 0.59
N SER A 248 12.16 4.68 -0.45
CA SER A 248 13.25 4.29 -1.35
C SER A 248 13.92 5.53 -1.97
N HIS A 249 13.13 6.48 -2.47
CA HIS A 249 13.68 7.73 -3.03
C HIS A 249 14.35 8.62 -1.97
N LEU A 250 13.78 8.71 -0.77
CA LEU A 250 14.43 9.44 0.32
C LEU A 250 15.79 8.81 0.68
N ASN A 251 15.84 7.48 0.79
CA ASN A 251 17.04 6.78 1.25
C ASN A 251 18.15 6.70 0.19
N PHE A 252 17.80 6.48 -1.08
CA PHE A 252 18.78 6.31 -2.14
C PHE A 252 19.12 7.60 -2.88
N ASP A 253 18.12 8.45 -3.14
CA ASP A 253 18.28 9.67 -3.95
C ASP A 253 18.32 10.94 -3.09
N SER A 254 18.17 10.81 -1.77
CA SER A 254 17.97 11.94 -0.86
C SER A 254 16.76 12.80 -1.25
N GLU A 255 15.75 12.22 -1.90
CA GLU A 255 14.55 12.93 -2.36
C GLU A 255 13.41 12.77 -1.34
N PRO A 256 13.09 13.80 -0.53
CA PRO A 256 12.06 13.71 0.50
C PRO A 256 10.63 13.69 -0.05
N PHE A 257 10.43 14.10 -1.31
CA PHE A 257 9.12 14.07 -1.95
C PHE A 257 9.18 13.36 -3.30
N TYR A 258 8.49 12.23 -3.36
CA TYR A 258 8.21 11.51 -4.60
C TYR A 258 6.69 11.47 -4.81
N SER A 259 6.20 12.10 -5.87
CA SER A 259 4.75 12.29 -6.08
C SER A 259 4.05 11.00 -6.52
N VAL A 260 2.76 10.90 -6.22
CA VAL A 260 1.92 9.80 -6.72
C VAL A 260 1.83 9.78 -8.25
N SER A 261 1.94 10.93 -8.93
CA SER A 261 1.97 10.98 -10.40
C SER A 261 3.18 10.23 -10.95
N GLN A 262 4.36 10.47 -10.39
CA GLN A 262 5.58 9.74 -10.74
C GLN A 262 5.43 8.24 -10.46
N PHE A 263 4.84 7.89 -9.30
CA PHE A 263 4.55 6.50 -8.95
C PHE A 263 3.70 5.82 -10.03
N VAL A 264 2.60 6.44 -10.42
CA VAL A 264 1.66 5.89 -11.41
C VAL A 264 2.30 5.78 -12.80
N ASP A 265 3.13 6.75 -13.20
CA ASP A 265 3.79 6.73 -14.50
C ASP A 265 4.89 5.66 -14.59
N GLU A 266 5.61 5.40 -13.50
CA GLU A 266 6.56 4.28 -13.44
C GLU A 266 5.87 2.91 -13.55
N GLN A 267 4.69 2.75 -12.95
CA GLN A 267 3.91 1.52 -13.02
C GLN A 267 3.39 1.23 -14.43
N LYS A 268 3.17 2.25 -15.26
CA LYS A 268 2.76 2.07 -16.68
C LYS A 268 3.91 1.66 -17.58
N ASN A 269 5.15 1.98 -17.19
CA ASN A 269 6.35 1.79 -18.01
C ASN A 269 7.18 0.55 -17.61
N SER A 270 6.77 -0.17 -16.56
CA SER A 270 7.41 -1.40 -16.04
C SER A 270 6.69 -2.65 -16.52
#